data_AF-A0A3D0PT83-F1
#
_entry.id   AF-A0A3D0PT83-F1
#
_cell.length_a   1.000
_cell.length_b   1.000
_cell.length_c   1.000
_cell.angle_alpha   90.00
_cell.angle_beta   90.00
_cell.angle_gamma   90.00
#
_symmetry.space_group_name_H-M   'P 1'
#
loop_
_entity.id
_entity.type
_entity.pdbx_description
1 polymer ?
#
loop_
_entity_poly.entity_id
_entity_poly.type
_entity_poly.pdbx_seq_one_letter_code
_entity_poly.pdbx_strand_id
1 'polypeptide(L)' 'MNDLQIFKNEQFGTVRTVEIDGEPWFVGKDVAECLDYSNSRKALTDHVDNEDKGVTK' A
#
# COMPACT_ATOMS: atom_id res chain seq x y z
N MET A 1 11.33 9.38 -12.45
CA MET A 1 11.46 7.93 -12.26
C MET A 1 11.07 7.70 -10.82
N ASN A 2 9.99 6.96 -10.55
CA ASN A 2 9.61 6.65 -9.17
C ASN A 2 10.35 5.37 -8.79
N ASP A 3 11.38 5.50 -7.98
CA ASP A 3 12.16 4.37 -7.51
C ASP A 3 11.36 3.58 -6.48
N LEU A 4 11.09 2.30 -6.79
CA LEU A 4 10.39 1.39 -5.89
C LEU A 4 11.35 1.00 -4.76
N GLN A 5 11.01 1.41 -3.53
CA GLN A 5 11.73 1.05 -2.32
C GLN A 5 11.00 -0.08 -1.58
N ILE A 6 11.75 -0.99 -0.96
CA ILE A 6 11.18 -2.11 -0.20
C ILE A 6 11.46 -1.86 1.29
N PHE A 7 10.40 -1.71 2.07
CA PHE A 7 10.47 -1.71 3.53
C PHE A 7 10.30 -3.14 4.02
N LYS A 8 11.28 -3.64 4.77
CA LYS A 8 11.25 -4.99 5.36
C LYS A 8 11.23 -4.90 6.88
N ASN A 9 10.33 -5.64 7.50
CA ASN A 9 10.24 -5.80 8.94
C ASN A 9 9.96 -7.26 9.28
N GLU A 10 10.54 -7.77 10.38
CA GLU A 10 10.37 -9.16 10.78
C GLU A 10 8.96 -9.49 11.29
N GLN A 11 8.22 -8.51 11.82
CA GLN A 11 6.89 -8.73 12.39
C GLN A 11 5.78 -8.70 11.35
N PHE A 12 5.87 -7.83 10.34
CA PHE A 12 4.80 -7.65 9.35
C PHE A 12 5.22 -8.01 7.91
N GLY A 13 6.50 -8.30 7.66
CA GLY A 13 6.98 -8.72 6.34
C GLY A 13 7.50 -7.57 5.48
N THR A 14 7.24 -7.61 4.18
CA THR A 14 7.76 -6.65 3.21
C THR A 14 6.65 -5.82 2.58
N VAL A 15 6.81 -4.49 2.63
CA VAL A 15 5.91 -3.51 2.02
C VAL A 15 6.65 -2.73 0.96
N ARG A 16 6.10 -2.70 -0.26
CA ARG A 16 6.64 -1.87 -1.35
C ARG A 16 6.18 -0.43 -1.18
N THR A 17 7.09 0.50 -1.43
CA THR A 17 6.90 1.96 -1.32
C THR A 17 7.38 2.63 -2.59
N VAL A 18 6.72 3.71 -3.00
CA VAL A 18 7.11 4.56 -4.11
C VAL A 18 7.04 6.01 -3.67
N GLU A 19 7.95 6.85 -4.14
CA GLU A 19 7.82 8.29 -3.98
C GLU A 19 6.95 8.83 -5.13
N ILE A 20 5.87 9.54 -4.81
CA ILE A 20 4.99 10.21 -5.78
C ILE A 20 4.85 11.65 -5.30
N ASP A 21 5.23 12.61 -6.15
CA ASP A 21 5.15 14.05 -5.86
C ASP A 21 5.87 14.48 -4.56
N GLY A 22 6.93 13.75 -4.17
CA GLY A 22 7.69 14.01 -2.93
C GLY A 22 7.07 13.40 -1.67
N GLU A 23 5.99 12.64 -1.82
CA GLU A 23 5.32 11.93 -0.74
C GLU A 23 5.59 10.41 -0.83
N PRO A 24 5.80 9.72 0.30
CA PRO A 24 5.97 8.27 0.33
C PRO A 24 4.61 7.56 0.26
N TRP A 25 4.41 6.74 -0.78
CA TRP A 25 3.21 5.95 -0.99
C TRP A 25 3.49 4.48 -0.83
N PHE A 26 2.62 3.76 -0.13
CA PHE A 26 2.74 2.32 0.09
C PHE A 26 1.80 1.53 -0.83
N VAL A 27 2.23 0.34 -1.25
CA VAL A 27 1.36 -0.58 -1.98
C VAL A 27 0.31 -1.12 -1.02
N GLY A 28 -0.93 -0.66 -1.18
CA GLY A 28 -2.02 -1.00 -0.27
C GLY A 28 -2.31 -2.50 -0.14
N LYS A 29 -2.04 -3.32 -1.17
CA LYS A 29 -2.15 -4.78 -1.07
C LYS A 29 -1.19 -5.33 -0.01
N ASP A 30 0.07 -4.90 -0.05
CA ASP A 30 1.11 -5.36 0.86
C ASP A 30 0.75 -4.92 2.30
N VAL A 31 0.31 -3.67 2.47
CA VAL A 31 -0.17 -3.17 3.78
C VAL A 31 -1.35 -3.98 4.30
N ALA A 32 -2.31 -4.32 3.44
CA ALA A 32 -3.46 -5.10 3.85
C ALA A 32 -3.09 -6.55 4.23
N GLU A 33 -2.11 -7.17 3.56
CA GLU A 33 -1.56 -8.48 3.92
C GLU A 33 -0.77 -8.42 5.23
N CYS A 34 0.02 -7.35 5.45
CA CYS A 34 0.74 -7.10 6.70
C CYS A 34 -0.21 -6.97 7.91
N LEU A 35 -1.40 -6.42 7.70
CA LEU A 35 -2.43 -6.25 8.73
C LEU A 35 -3.39 -7.46 8.85
N ASP A 36 -3.11 -8.54 8.11
CA ASP A 36 -3.89 -9.78 8.11
C ASP A 36 -5.37 -9.59 7.70
N TYR A 37 -5.65 -8.61 6.83
CA TYR A 37 -6.99 -8.47 6.27
C TYR A 37 -7.31 -9.64 5.34
N SER A 38 -8.38 -10.38 5.67
CA SER A 38 -8.81 -11.53 4.87
C SER A 38 -9.21 -11.17 3.43
N ASN A 39 -9.59 -9.91 3.18
CA ASN A 39 -9.88 -9.41 1.83
C ASN A 39 -9.23 -8.04 1.63
N SER A 40 -8.03 -8.05 1.05
CA SER A 40 -7.24 -6.85 0.78
C SER A 40 -8.00 -5.82 -0.06
N ARG A 41 -8.80 -6.26 -1.06
CA ARG A 41 -9.57 -5.35 -1.92
C ARG A 41 -10.67 -4.63 -1.13
N LYS A 42 -11.35 -5.35 -0.24
CA LYS A 42 -12.36 -4.76 0.64
C LYS A 42 -11.71 -3.78 1.62
N ALA A 43 -10.62 -4.18 2.27
CA ALA A 43 -9.88 -3.31 3.19
C ALA A 43 -9.47 -1.98 2.53
N LEU A 44 -8.96 -2.05 1.29
CA LEU A 44 -8.66 -0.84 0.51
C LEU A 44 -9.90 0.00 0.20
N THR A 45 -11.03 -0.65 -0.08
CA THR A 45 -12.28 0.07 -0.37
C THR A 45 -12.82 0.79 0.88
N ASP A 46 -12.75 0.13 2.03
CA ASP A 46 -13.33 0.56 3.30
C ASP A 46 -12.45 1.55 4.07
N HIS A 47 -11.12 1.52 3.85
CA HIS A 47 -10.15 2.29 4.65
C HIS A 47 -9.28 3.27 3.86
N VAL A 48 -9.34 3.26 2.54
CA VAL A 48 -8.60 4.24 1.70
C VAL A 48 -9.59 5.21 1.09
N ASP A 49 -9.23 6.49 1.06
CA ASP A 49 -10.03 7.52 0.39
C ASP A 49 -9.98 7.35 -1.13
N ASN A 50 -11.02 7.83 -1.83
CA ASN A 50 -11.12 7.62 -3.27
C ASN A 50 -10.02 8.35 -4.06
N GLU A 51 -9.51 9.46 -3.53
CA GLU A 51 -8.41 10.21 -4.13
C GLU A 51 -7.09 9.43 -4.10
N ASP A 52 -6.91 8.56 -3.09
CA ASP A 52 -5.72 7.72 -2.92
C ASP A 52 -5.85 6.33 -3.59
N LYS A 53 -7.01 6.00 -4.15
CA LYS A 53 -7.25 4.74 -4.87
C LYS A 53 -6.73 4.82 -6.31
N GLY A 54 -5.47 4.44 -6.51
CA GLY A 54 -4.82 4.43 -7.84
C GLY A 54 -5.33 3.40 -8.86
N VAL A 55 -6.40 2.64 -8.59
CA VAL A 55 -6.85 1.51 -9.42
C VAL A 55 -8.14 1.74 -10.21
N THR A 56 -8.83 2.86 -9.99
CA THR A 56 -10.08 3.19 -10.70
C THR A 56 -10.04 4.62 -11.20
N LYS A 57 -9.93 4.78 -12.51
CA LYS A 57 -10.18 6.02 -13.24
C LYS A 57 -11.49 5.88 -14.00
#